data_AF-A0A350PLL6-F1
#
_entry.id   AF-A0A350PLL6-F1
#
_cell.length_a   1.000
_cell.length_b   1.000
_cell.length_c   1.000
_cell.angle_alpha   90.00
_cell.angle_beta   90.00
_cell.angle_gamma   90.00
#
_symmetry.space_group_name_H-M   'P 1'
#
loop_
_entity.id
_entity.type
_entity.pdbx_description
1 polymer ?
#
loop_
_entity_poly.entity_id
_entity_poly.type
_entity_poly.pdbx_seq_one_letter_code
_entity_poly.pdbx_strand_id
1 'polypeptide(L)'
;VYNFTFIPRNKEEAKTVADIIKVFRFHAYPELSANSAFFNFPSEFEIKHRVYDSNEGGAVKDNPIVPKLNRCFLEKITTNYTPDEVYYAFKNGMPPKITLSLSFKEAEYITRQHVNEGF
;
A
#
# COMPACT_ATOMS: atom_id res chain seq x y z
N VAL A 1 5.75 -2.57 7.98
CA VAL A 1 4.26 -2.57 7.89
C VAL A 1 3.82 -1.13 7.71
N TYR A 2 3.03 -0.85 6.69
CA TYR A 2 2.46 0.48 6.43
C TYR A 2 1.00 0.50 6.86
N ASN A 3 0.64 1.46 7.71
CA ASN A 3 -0.71 1.64 8.21
C ASN A 3 -1.25 2.97 7.71
N PHE A 4 -2.40 2.93 7.03
CA PHE A 4 -3.07 4.09 6.49
C PHE A 4 -4.47 4.21 7.10
N THR A 5 -4.82 5.40 7.57
CA THR A 5 -6.17 5.71 8.02
C THR A 5 -6.80 6.68 7.04
N PHE A 6 -7.83 6.22 6.35
CA PHE A 6 -8.59 7.01 5.39
C PHE A 6 -9.85 7.56 6.05
N ILE A 7 -10.08 8.87 5.89
CA ILE A 7 -11.27 9.57 6.37
C ILE A 7 -11.85 10.37 5.19
N PRO A 8 -12.54 9.70 4.24
CA PRO A 8 -13.10 10.36 3.08
C PRO A 8 -14.19 11.36 3.49
N ARG A 9 -14.15 12.57 2.92
CA ARG A 9 -15.08 13.66 3.21
C ARG A 9 -16.21 13.78 2.21
N ASN A 10 -16.01 13.28 0.99
CA ASN A 10 -16.98 13.34 -0.10
C ASN A 10 -17.08 11.98 -0.81
N LYS A 11 -18.12 11.81 -1.64
CA LYS A 11 -18.38 10.55 -2.35
C LYS A 11 -17.24 10.14 -3.30
N GLU A 12 -16.55 11.11 -3.89
CA GLU A 12 -15.47 10.86 -4.83
C GLU A 12 -14.23 10.31 -4.11
N GLU A 13 -13.79 10.95 -3.02
CA GLU A 13 -12.74 10.46 -2.14
C GLU A 13 -13.06 9.07 -1.61
N ALA A 14 -14.33 8.85 -1.25
CA ALA A 14 -14.78 7.55 -0.77
C ALA A 14 -14.58 6.47 -1.86
N LYS A 15 -15.02 6.75 -3.09
CA LYS A 15 -14.78 5.87 -4.23
C LYS A 15 -13.28 5.64 -4.47
N THR A 16 -12.46 6.70 -4.42
CA THR A 16 -11.01 6.60 -4.57
C THR A 16 -10.38 5.68 -3.53
N VAL A 17 -10.78 5.79 -2.26
CA VAL A 17 -10.30 4.89 -1.19
C VAL A 17 -10.68 3.44 -1.48
N ALA A 18 -11.92 3.19 -1.93
CA ALA A 18 -12.35 1.85 -2.30
C ALA A 18 -11.55 1.29 -3.49
N ASP A 19 -11.27 2.11 -4.50
CA ASP A 19 -10.47 1.75 -5.66
C ASP A 19 -9.02 1.44 -5.27
N ILE A 20 -8.40 2.24 -4.38
CA ILE A 20 -7.06 1.98 -3.84
C ILE A 20 -7.01 0.62 -3.14
N ILE A 21 -7.96 0.35 -2.24
CA ILE A 21 -8.03 -0.94 -1.52
C ILE A 21 -8.18 -2.09 -2.51
N LYS A 22 -9.03 -1.93 -3.54
CA LYS A 22 -9.24 -2.94 -4.57
C LYS A 22 -7.97 -3.24 -5.37
N VAL A 23 -7.21 -2.21 -5.76
CA VAL A 23 -5.95 -2.37 -6.50
C VAL A 23 -4.93 -3.14 -5.68
N PHE A 24 -4.71 -2.76 -4.41
CA PHE A 24 -3.78 -3.49 -3.56
C PHE A 24 -4.22 -4.94 -3.34
N ARG A 25 -5.52 -5.19 -3.13
CA ARG A 25 -6.03 -6.57 -3.01
C ARG A 25 -5.82 -7.35 -4.31
N PHE A 26 -6.09 -6.76 -5.47
CA PHE A 26 -5.89 -7.42 -6.75
C PHE A 26 -4.45 -7.87 -6.96
N HIS A 27 -3.48 -6.98 -6.69
CA HIS A 27 -2.06 -7.27 -6.86
C HIS A 27 -1.44 -8.10 -5.72
N ALA A 28 -2.13 -8.26 -4.58
CA ALA A 28 -1.69 -9.11 -3.48
C ALA A 28 -1.86 -10.61 -3.75
N TYR A 29 -2.84 -10.98 -4.58
CA TYR A 29 -3.19 -12.37 -4.80
C TYR A 29 -2.67 -12.88 -6.15
N PRO A 30 -2.34 -14.18 -6.24
CA PRO A 30 -1.86 -14.78 -7.47
C PRO A 30 -2.97 -14.84 -8.54
N GLU A 31 -2.57 -14.76 -9.80
CA GLU A 31 -3.47 -14.99 -10.93
C GLU A 31 -3.59 -16.49 -11.23
N LEU A 32 -4.78 -16.95 -11.61
CA LEU A 32 -4.99 -18.32 -12.05
C LEU A 32 -4.55 -18.45 -13.52
N SER A 33 -3.65 -19.39 -13.82
CA SER A 33 -3.24 -19.66 -15.20
C SER A 33 -4.43 -20.00 -16.11
N ALA A 34 -4.30 -19.78 -17.41
CA ALA A 34 -5.39 -20.01 -18.38
C ALA A 34 -5.98 -21.44 -18.32
N ASN A 35 -5.16 -22.43 -17.95
CA ASN A 35 -5.58 -23.82 -17.81
C ASN A 35 -6.03 -24.19 -16.39
N SER A 36 -6.07 -23.23 -15.47
CA SER A 36 -6.41 -23.41 -14.05
C SER A 36 -5.54 -24.42 -13.28
N ALA A 37 -4.40 -24.80 -13.85
CA ALA A 37 -3.51 -25.82 -13.30
C ALA A 37 -2.46 -25.22 -12.35
N PHE A 38 -2.08 -23.96 -12.57
CA PHE A 38 -1.05 -23.27 -11.80
C PHE A 38 -1.49 -21.86 -11.39
N PHE A 39 -0.90 -21.38 -10.30
CA PHE A 39 -0.98 -20.00 -9.86
C PHE A 39 0.26 -19.24 -10.35
N ASN A 40 0.05 -18.10 -11.01
CA ASN A 40 1.10 -17.16 -11.33
C ASN A 40 1.51 -16.39 -10.07
N PHE A 41 2.76 -15.95 -10.00
CA PHE A 41 3.24 -15.15 -8.89
C PHE A 41 2.46 -13.83 -8.75
N PRO A 42 2.23 -13.34 -7.52
CA PRO A 42 1.65 -12.03 -7.28
C PRO A 42 2.57 -10.91 -7.80
N SER A 43 2.06 -9.69 -7.86
CA SER A 43 2.83 -8.56 -8.39
C SER A 43 3.96 -8.11 -7.45
N GLU A 44 5.07 -7.67 -8.04
CA GLU A 44 6.18 -7.00 -7.34
C GLU A 44 5.86 -5.51 -7.13
N PHE A 45 6.29 -4.96 -6.00
CA PHE A 45 6.13 -3.57 -5.63
C PHE A 45 7.49 -2.91 -5.42
N GLU A 46 7.65 -1.70 -5.97
CA GLU A 46 8.77 -0.80 -5.70
C GLU A 46 8.23 0.41 -4.91
N ILE A 47 8.69 0.58 -3.67
CA ILE A 47 8.22 1.63 -2.77
C ILE A 47 9.30 2.70 -2.62
N LYS A 48 8.98 3.93 -3.04
CA LYS A 48 9.88 5.09 -2.91
C LYS A 48 9.33 6.09 -1.92
N HIS A 49 10.14 6.40 -0.91
CA HIS A 49 9.86 7.47 0.03
C HIS A 49 10.28 8.79 -0.59
N ARG A 50 9.30 9.68 -0.82
CA ARG A 50 9.52 10.99 -1.41
C ARG A 50 9.19 12.08 -0.41
N VAL A 51 9.98 13.16 -0.44
CA VAL A 51 9.74 14.37 0.31
C VAL A 51 9.39 15.48 -0.66
N TYR A 52 8.39 16.27 -0.28
CA TYR A 52 8.08 17.51 -0.96
C TYR A 52 8.92 18.63 -0.33
N ASP A 53 9.86 19.20 -1.09
CA ASP A 53 10.63 20.35 -0.62
C ASP A 53 9.93 21.64 -1.08
N SER A 54 9.36 22.36 -0.13
CA SER A 54 8.69 23.63 -0.35
C SER A 54 9.66 24.79 -0.65
N ASN A 55 10.96 24.64 -0.38
CA ASN A 55 11.95 25.72 -0.56
C ASN A 55 12.53 25.76 -1.98
N GLU A 56 12.62 24.62 -2.68
CA GLU A 56 13.13 24.53 -4.06
C GLU A 56 12.00 24.41 -5.10
N GLY A 57 11.05 25.35 -5.09
CA GLY A 57 10.04 25.46 -6.14
C GLY A 57 9.09 24.25 -6.28
N GLY A 58 8.97 23.42 -5.24
CA GLY A 58 8.04 22.29 -5.21
C GLY A 58 8.55 21.01 -5.87
N ALA A 59 9.88 20.84 -6.02
CA ALA A 59 10.45 19.60 -6.52
C ALA A 59 10.22 18.44 -5.55
N VAL A 60 9.67 17.33 -6.06
CA VAL A 60 9.54 16.07 -5.32
C VAL A 60 10.86 15.33 -5.44
N LYS A 61 11.59 15.18 -4.33
CA LYS A 61 12.86 14.44 -4.29
C LYS A 61 12.73 13.18 -3.46
N ASP A 62 13.55 12.18 -3.76
CA ASP A 62 13.64 10.98 -2.92
C ASP A 62 14.23 11.34 -1.57
N ASN A 63 13.70 10.74 -0.50
CA ASN A 63 14.13 11.02 0.86
C ASN A 63 15.52 10.38 1.12
N PRO A 64 16.59 11.16 1.38
CA PRO A 64 17.91 10.59 1.65
C PRO A 64 18.03 9.98 3.06
N ILE A 65 17.10 10.28 3.97
CA ILE A 65 17.14 9.83 5.37
C ILE A 65 16.49 8.46 5.54
N VAL A 66 15.49 8.14 4.71
CA VAL A 66 14.75 6.88 4.82
C VAL A 66 15.44 5.83 3.94
N PRO A 67 15.76 4.65 4.48
CA PRO A 67 16.34 3.57 3.69
C PRO A 67 15.50 3.22 2.47
N LYS A 68 16.18 2.84 1.39
CA LYS A 68 15.54 2.43 0.15
C LYS A 68 15.02 1.01 0.32
N LEU A 69 13.75 0.80 0.01
CA LEU A 69 13.24 -0.56 -0.02
C LEU A 69 13.60 -1.20 -1.36
N ASN A 70 14.13 -2.42 -1.33
CA ASN A 70 14.28 -3.20 -2.56
C ASN A 70 12.89 -3.69 -3.02
N ARG A 71 12.84 -4.36 -4.18
CA ARG A 71 11.61 -4.96 -4.70
C ARG A 71 10.98 -5.87 -3.64
N CYS A 72 9.69 -5.69 -3.42
CA CYS A 72 8.98 -6.37 -2.34
C CYS A 72 7.64 -6.93 -2.81
N PHE A 73 7.19 -7.98 -2.13
CA PHE A 73 5.89 -8.60 -2.32
C PHE A 73 4.96 -8.18 -1.19
N LEU A 74 3.68 -7.98 -1.51
CA LEU A 74 2.65 -7.71 -0.51
C LEU A 74 2.22 -9.04 0.15
N GLU A 75 2.70 -9.29 1.37
CA GLU A 75 2.46 -10.54 2.10
C GLU A 75 1.09 -10.55 2.79
N LYS A 76 0.70 -9.42 3.38
CA LYS A 76 -0.56 -9.31 4.13
C LYS A 76 -1.22 -7.96 3.89
N ILE A 77 -2.51 -8.02 3.57
CA ILE A 77 -3.41 -6.87 3.50
C ILE A 77 -4.53 -7.05 4.53
N THR A 78 -4.76 -6.05 5.37
CA THR A 78 -5.84 -6.06 6.36
C THR A 78 -6.60 -4.75 6.28
N THR A 79 -7.91 -4.83 6.07
CA THR A 79 -8.79 -3.65 5.98
C THR A 79 -9.79 -3.69 7.12
N ASN A 80 -9.76 -2.68 7.99
CA ASN A 80 -10.73 -2.48 9.05
C ASN A 80 -11.69 -1.35 8.65
N TYR A 81 -12.96 -1.72 8.44
CA TYR A 81 -14.05 -0.81 8.07
C TYR A 81 -14.81 -0.25 9.29
N THR A 82 -14.47 -0.69 10.50
CA THR A 82 -15.08 -0.27 11.77
C THR A 82 -14.01 -0.01 12.84
N PRO A 83 -13.12 0.98 12.62
CA PRO A 83 -12.02 1.23 13.54
C PRO A 83 -12.45 1.79 14.90
N ASP A 84 -13.66 2.36 15.01
CA ASP A 84 -14.19 2.94 16.26
C ASP A 84 -15.18 1.99 16.97
N GLU A 85 -15.11 0.68 16.68
CA GLU A 85 -15.92 -0.41 17.26
C GLU A 85 -17.44 -0.36 17.01
N VAL A 86 -17.96 0.76 16.52
CA VAL A 86 -19.34 0.92 16.07
C VAL A 86 -19.38 0.88 14.54
N TYR A 87 -20.21 0.01 13.97
CA TYR A 87 -20.48 0.04 12.53
C TYR A 87 -21.48 1.14 12.23
N TYR A 88 -21.03 2.16 11.49
CA TYR A 88 -21.89 3.16 10.89
C TYR A 88 -21.44 3.39 9.45
N ALA A 89 -22.42 3.48 8.56
CA ALA A 89 -22.21 3.70 7.15
C ALA A 89 -23.03 4.90 6.71
N PHE A 90 -22.51 5.66 5.74
CA PHE A 90 -23.28 6.66 5.04
C PHE A 90 -24.48 6.01 4.32
N LYS A 91 -25.47 6.81 3.87
CA LYS A 91 -26.66 6.32 3.14
C LYS A 91 -26.33 5.44 1.92
N ASN A 92 -25.12 5.53 1.39
CA ASN A 92 -24.60 4.75 0.27
C ASN A 92 -23.85 3.46 0.70
N GLY A 93 -23.82 3.12 1.99
CA GLY A 93 -23.14 1.93 2.52
C GLY A 93 -21.64 2.10 2.75
N MET A 94 -21.07 3.28 2.48
CA MET A 94 -19.64 3.52 2.67
C MET A 94 -19.32 3.88 4.13
N PRO A 95 -18.35 3.22 4.79
CA PRO A 95 -17.88 3.62 6.10
C PRO A 95 -17.08 4.93 6.04
N PRO A 96 -17.20 5.82 7.04
CA PRO A 96 -16.54 7.12 7.07
C PRO A 96 -15.07 7.07 7.49
N LYS A 97 -14.63 5.96 8.08
CA LYS A 97 -13.25 5.76 8.51
C LYS A 97 -12.83 4.34 8.18
N ILE A 98 -11.71 4.19 7.48
CA ILE A 98 -11.18 2.88 7.05
C ILE A 98 -9.70 2.84 7.40
N THR A 99 -9.26 1.77 8.07
CA THR A 99 -7.84 1.54 8.32
C THR A 99 -7.33 0.41 7.44
N LEU A 100 -6.27 0.67 6.69
CA LEU A 100 -5.60 -0.28 5.82
C LEU A 100 -4.19 -0.55 6.34
N SER A 101 -3.89 -1.82 6.59
CA SER A 101 -2.57 -2.28 7.00
C SER A 101 -1.97 -3.17 5.92
N LEU A 102 -0.78 -2.80 5.44
CA LEU A 102 -0.02 -3.48 4.39
C LEU A 102 1.32 -3.96 4.94
N SER A 103 1.59 -5.26 4.85
CA SER A 103 2.88 -5.86 5.19
C SER A 103 3.59 -6.31 3.92
N PHE A 104 4.78 -5.77 3.69
CA PHE A 104 5.63 -6.13 2.56
C PHE A 104 6.80 -6.97 3.02
N LYS A 105 7.22 -7.90 2.18
CA LYS A 105 8.40 -8.73 2.34
C LYS A 105 9.32 -8.53 1.15
N GLU A 106 10.59 -8.25 1.40
CA GLU A 106 11.57 -8.07 0.32
C GLU A 106 11.80 -9.37 -0.45
N ALA A 107 11.95 -9.25 -1.76
CA ALA A 107 12.20 -10.38 -2.66
C ALA A 107 13.60 -10.96 -2.47
N GLU A 108 14.56 -10.11 -2.09
CA GLU A 108 15.95 -10.46 -1.87
C GLU A 108 16.32 -10.32 -0.39
N TYR A 109 17.34 -11.07 0.03
CA TYR A 109 17.89 -10.94 1.38
C TYR A 109 18.78 -9.70 1.46
N ILE A 110 18.44 -8.78 2.36
CA ILE A 110 19.28 -7.62 2.65
C ILE A 110 20.55 -8.09 3.37
N THR A 111 21.69 -7.84 2.71
CA THR A 111 23.03 -8.11 3.26
C THR A 111 23.66 -6.82 3.79
N ARG A 112 24.78 -6.94 4.53
CA ARG A 112 25.53 -5.77 5.01
C ARG A 112 26.00 -4.83 3.89
N GLN A 113 26.20 -5.37 2.68
CA GLN A 113 26.56 -4.55 1.51
C GLN A 113 25.40 -3.65 1.09
N HIS A 114 24.18 -4.20 1.03
CA HIS A 114 22.96 -3.43 0.73
C HIS A 114 22.72 -2.30 1.74
N VAL A 115 22.97 -2.56 3.04
CA VAL A 115 22.88 -1.53 4.08
C VAL A 115 23.87 -0.39 3.82
N ASN A 116 25.08 -0.71 3.37
CA ASN A 116 26.10 0.30 3.04
C ASN A 116 25.74 1.10 1.77
N GLU A 117 24.94 0.52 0.88
CA GLU A 117 24.38 1.18 -0.32
C GLU A 117 23.13 2.02 -0.02
N GLY A 118 22.61 1.93 1.21
CA GLY A 118 21.46 2.70 1.70
C GLY A 118 20.10 2.02 1.51
N PHE A 119 20.09 0.68 1.40
CA PHE A 119 18.87 -0.14 1.47
C PHE A 119 18.55 -0.56 2.92
#